data_AF-A0A0B6Z194-F1
#
_entry.id   AF-A0A0B6Z194-F1
#
_cell.length_a   1.000
_cell.length_b   1.000
_cell.length_c   1.000
_cell.angle_alpha   90.00
_cell.angle_beta   90.00
_cell.angle_gamma   90.00
#
_symmetry.space_group_name_H-M   'P 1'
#
loop_
_entity.id
_entity.type
_entity.pdbx_description
1 polymer ?
#
loop_
_entity_poly.entity_id
_entity_poly.type
_entity_poly.pdbx_seq_one_letter_code
_entity_poly.pdbx_strand_id
1 'polypeptide(L)'
;RFIDLLTMSQVKRNCSFKDSAPVPTKIKPVIAEKQHSNFVEGSIVRIKLTKFLTYDSIEFKTGPFLNVIIGPNGTGKSAIVCAICLGLAGKTSTLGRASELKDFIKYGADKARIEIELFNPHDVRNYII
;
A
#
# COMPACT_ATOMS: atom_id res chain seq x y z
N ARG A 1 -17.80 -9.87 -11.30
CA ARG A 1 -18.74 -9.19 -10.36
C ARG A 1 -18.27 -9.34 -8.92
N PHE A 2 -17.08 -8.86 -8.56
CA PHE A 2 -16.62 -8.91 -7.18
C PHE A 2 -15.85 -7.64 -6.87
N ILE A 3 -16.24 -6.98 -5.79
CA ILE A 3 -15.58 -5.84 -5.18
C ILE A 3 -14.48 -6.44 -4.30
N ASP A 4 -13.21 -6.13 -4.57
CA ASP A 4 -12.12 -6.55 -3.69
C ASP A 4 -12.14 -5.64 -2.45
N LEU A 5 -12.67 -6.19 -1.35
CA LEU A 5 -12.82 -5.48 -0.08
C LEU A 5 -11.49 -5.53 0.68
N LEU A 6 -10.71 -4.46 0.62
CA LEU A 6 -9.56 -4.28 1.50
C LEU A 6 -10.08 -3.84 2.87
N THR A 7 -10.51 -4.81 3.68
CA THR A 7 -10.76 -4.58 5.08
C THR A 7 -9.44 -4.24 5.77
N MET A 8 -9.44 -3.22 6.63
CA MET A 8 -8.26 -2.88 7.46
C MET A 8 -7.79 -4.03 8.40
N SER A 9 -8.47 -5.18 8.38
CA SER A 9 -8.04 -6.44 9.00
C SER A 9 -7.07 -7.27 8.18
N GLN A 10 -7.01 -7.10 6.85
CA GLN A 10 -6.05 -7.77 5.95
C GLN A 10 -4.71 -7.03 5.84
N VAL A 11 -4.56 -5.93 6.59
CA VAL A 11 -3.31 -5.17 6.72
C VAL A 11 -2.37 -5.98 7.59
N LYS A 12 -1.18 -6.29 7.08
CA LYS A 12 -0.08 -6.86 7.86
C LYS A 12 0.42 -5.79 8.86
N ARG A 13 -0.38 -5.54 9.90
CA ARG A 13 -0.01 -4.70 11.03
C ARG A 13 0.95 -5.50 11.88
N ASN A 14 2.21 -5.07 11.99
CA ASN A 14 3.06 -5.52 13.08
C ASN A 14 2.59 -4.86 14.39
N CYS A 15 1.44 -5.32 14.90
CA CYS A 15 1.14 -5.33 16.32
C CYS A 15 1.40 -6.76 16.81
N SER A 16 2.17 -6.89 17.88
CA SER A 16 2.61 -8.18 18.42
C SER A 16 1.40 -9.04 18.84
N PHE A 17 1.13 -10.12 18.11
CA PHE A 17 0.34 -11.25 18.60
C PHE A 17 0.94 -12.53 17.99
N LYS A 18 1.45 -13.39 18.87
CA LYS A 18 1.95 -14.73 18.53
C LYS A 18 0.75 -15.62 18.22
N ASP A 19 0.86 -16.48 17.21
CA ASP A 19 0.69 -17.93 17.35
C ASP A 19 1.09 -18.71 16.07
N SER A 20 1.60 -19.92 16.35
CA SER A 20 2.13 -21.08 15.58
C SER A 20 1.43 -21.46 14.26
N ALA A 21 1.96 -22.23 13.28
CA ALA A 21 3.03 -23.25 13.16
C ALA A 21 3.37 -23.46 11.64
N PRO A 22 4.38 -24.28 11.25
CA PRO A 22 5.04 -24.21 9.93
C PRO A 22 4.37 -25.07 8.85
N VAL A 23 4.43 -24.61 7.59
CA VAL A 23 4.08 -25.41 6.39
C VAL A 23 5.34 -25.57 5.54
N PRO A 24 5.67 -26.79 5.06
CA PRO A 24 7.03 -27.16 4.69
C PRO A 24 7.51 -26.59 3.35
N THR A 25 8.81 -26.39 3.32
CA THR A 25 9.69 -25.92 2.26
C THR A 25 9.54 -26.70 0.94
N LYS A 26 9.33 -25.98 -0.17
CA LYS A 26 9.91 -26.34 -1.47
C LYS A 26 10.49 -25.10 -2.13
N ILE A 27 11.82 -25.03 -2.15
CA ILE A 27 12.59 -24.06 -2.92
C ILE A 27 12.49 -24.51 -4.39
N LYS A 28 11.69 -23.78 -5.17
CA LYS A 28 11.90 -23.66 -6.61
C LYS A 28 12.49 -22.27 -6.83
N PRO A 29 13.45 -22.05 -7.75
CA PRO A 29 13.76 -20.71 -8.19
C PRO A 29 12.53 -20.25 -8.97
N VAL A 30 11.55 -19.69 -8.27
CA VAL A 30 10.30 -19.24 -8.85
C VAL A 30 10.65 -17.96 -9.58
N ILE A 31 11.02 -18.08 -10.86
CA ILE A 31 10.66 -17.06 -11.84
C ILE A 31 9.16 -16.91 -11.62
N ALA A 32 8.76 -15.87 -10.89
CA ALA A 32 7.39 -15.62 -10.51
C ALA A 32 6.61 -15.53 -11.81
N GLU A 33 5.98 -16.63 -12.20
CA GLU A 33 5.02 -16.63 -13.29
C GLU A 33 4.06 -15.51 -12.95
N LYS A 34 4.13 -14.46 -13.78
CA LYS A 34 3.22 -13.33 -13.75
C LYS A 34 1.88 -13.97 -14.06
N GLN A 35 1.20 -14.42 -13.00
CA GLN A 35 -0.18 -14.88 -13.04
C GLN A 35 -0.88 -13.89 -13.96
N HIS A 36 -1.70 -14.36 -14.91
CA HIS A 36 -2.49 -13.50 -15.80
C HIS A 36 -3.35 -12.57 -14.93
N SER A 37 -2.72 -11.51 -14.48
CA SER A 37 -3.18 -10.64 -13.45
C SER A 37 -3.84 -9.58 -14.28
N ASN A 38 -5.16 -9.47 -14.21
CA ASN A 38 -5.99 -8.58 -15.03
C ASN A 38 -5.68 -7.07 -14.78
N PHE A 39 -4.48 -6.75 -14.29
CA PHE A 39 -3.98 -5.40 -14.09
C PHE A 39 -3.66 -4.80 -15.46
N VAL A 40 -4.10 -3.58 -15.63
CA VAL A 40 -3.69 -2.73 -16.75
C VAL A 40 -2.31 -2.15 -16.42
N GLU A 41 -1.53 -1.81 -17.44
CA GLU A 41 -0.29 -1.06 -17.25
C GLU A 41 -0.48 0.15 -16.33
N GLY A 42 0.47 0.36 -15.42
CA GLY A 42 0.41 1.46 -14.45
C GLY A 42 -0.58 1.25 -13.29
N SER A 43 -1.28 0.10 -13.23
CA SER A 43 -2.13 -0.22 -12.08
C SER A 43 -1.29 -0.33 -10.81
N ILE A 44 -1.77 0.26 -9.72
CA ILE A 44 -1.14 0.08 -8.40
C ILE A 44 -1.31 -1.38 -8.00
N VAL A 45 -0.21 -2.07 -7.68
CA VAL A 45 -0.20 -3.46 -7.19
C VAL A 45 0.11 -3.54 -5.70
N ARG A 46 0.87 -2.57 -5.19
CA ARG A 46 1.25 -2.50 -3.78
C ARG A 46 1.46 -1.06 -3.35
N ILE A 47 1.07 -0.76 -2.13
CA ILE A 47 1.36 0.50 -1.45
C ILE A 47 1.97 0.17 -0.09
N LYS A 48 3.11 0.77 0.24
CA LYS A 48 3.74 0.63 1.55
C LYS A 48 4.04 2.01 2.13
N LEU A 49 3.56 2.24 3.35
CA LEU A 49 3.77 3.49 4.07
C LEU A 49 4.59 3.22 5.32
N THR A 50 5.57 4.07 5.60
CA THR A 50 6.41 4.01 6.79
C THR A 50 6.45 5.39 7.44
N LYS A 51 6.10 5.46 8.73
CA LYS A 51 6.08 6.70 9.54
C LYS A 51 5.30 7.84 8.87
N PHE A 52 4.15 7.51 8.30
CA PHE A 52 3.30 8.43 7.55
C PHE A 52 1.99 8.69 8.31
N LEU A 53 1.76 9.94 8.71
CA LEU A 53 0.63 10.37 9.52
C LEU A 53 0.39 9.44 10.74
N THR A 54 -0.75 8.74 10.77
CA THR A 54 -1.13 7.85 11.87
C THR A 54 -0.43 6.49 11.82
N TYR A 55 0.23 6.14 10.71
CA TYR A 55 0.76 4.80 10.45
C TYR A 55 2.26 4.69 10.77
N ASP A 56 2.63 3.65 11.52
CA ASP A 56 4.04 3.31 11.74
C ASP A 56 4.64 2.56 10.57
N SER A 57 4.01 1.46 10.17
CA SER A 57 4.36 0.69 8.98
C SER A 57 3.15 -0.12 8.53
N ILE A 58 2.75 0.04 7.28
CA ILE A 58 1.65 -0.71 6.66
C ILE A 58 2.01 -1.05 5.22
N GLU A 59 1.49 -2.16 4.75
CA GLU A 59 1.61 -2.60 3.36
C GLU A 59 0.25 -3.13 2.90
N PHE A 60 -0.18 -2.68 1.73
CA PHE A 60 -1.40 -3.12 1.05
C PHE A 60 -1.01 -3.71 -0.29
N LYS A 61 -1.65 -4.82 -0.66
CA LYS A 61 -1.63 -5.37 -2.01
C LYS A 61 -3.02 -5.22 -2.60
N THR A 62 -3.10 -4.56 -3.74
CA THR A 62 -4.34 -4.23 -4.43
C THR A 62 -4.64 -5.28 -5.50
N GLY A 63 -5.91 -5.52 -5.75
CA GLY A 63 -6.39 -6.32 -6.87
C GLY A 63 -6.47 -5.51 -8.18
N PRO A 64 -6.66 -6.19 -9.33
CA PRO A 64 -6.68 -5.56 -10.65
C PRO A 64 -7.93 -4.72 -10.94
N PHE A 65 -8.97 -4.85 -10.13
CA PHE A 65 -10.28 -4.24 -10.37
C PHE A 65 -10.59 -3.18 -9.28
N LEU A 66 -11.83 -3.14 -8.81
CA LEU A 66 -12.27 -2.21 -7.78
C LEU A 66 -11.75 -2.64 -6.41
N ASN A 67 -10.86 -1.83 -5.85
CA ASN A 67 -10.37 -1.93 -4.48
C ASN A 67 -11.11 -0.93 -3.60
N VAL A 68 -11.76 -1.40 -2.53
CA VAL A 68 -12.49 -0.52 -1.60
C VAL A 68 -11.82 -0.51 -0.24
N ILE A 69 -11.42 0.68 0.23
CA ILE A 69 -10.84 0.90 1.55
C ILE A 69 -11.96 1.23 2.53
N ILE A 70 -12.25 0.30 3.46
CA ILE A 70 -13.31 0.47 4.47
C ILE A 70 -12.73 0.41 5.89
N GLY A 71 -13.29 1.23 6.77
CA GLY A 71 -12.96 1.22 8.20
C GLY A 71 -13.71 2.32 8.95
N PRO A 72 -13.76 2.24 10.30
CA PRO A 72 -14.36 3.26 11.16
C PRO A 72 -13.83 4.68 10.91
N ASN A 73 -14.56 5.69 11.36
CA ASN A 73 -14.08 7.07 11.30
C ASN A 73 -12.83 7.24 12.17
N GLY A 74 -11.87 8.05 11.71
CA GLY A 74 -10.60 8.28 12.42
C GLY A 74 -9.50 7.23 12.19
N THR A 75 -9.74 6.12 11.46
CA THR A 75 -8.72 5.06 11.25
C THR A 75 -7.64 5.37 10.21
N GLY A 76 -7.63 6.58 9.64
CA GLY A 76 -6.61 7.01 8.68
C GLY A 76 -6.87 6.65 7.21
N LYS A 77 -8.08 6.23 6.81
CA LYS A 77 -8.40 5.93 5.39
C LYS A 77 -8.00 7.05 4.43
N SER A 78 -8.36 8.29 4.75
CA SER A 78 -7.99 9.46 3.93
C SER A 78 -6.47 9.70 3.91
N ALA A 79 -5.72 9.21 4.90
CA ALA A 79 -4.26 9.25 4.86
C ALA A 79 -3.69 8.31 3.78
N ILE A 80 -4.30 7.15 3.54
CA ILE A 80 -3.88 6.26 2.43
C ILE A 80 -4.09 6.96 1.09
N VAL A 81 -5.24 7.61 0.90
CA VAL A 81 -5.53 8.40 -0.31
C VAL A 81 -4.52 9.52 -0.48
N CYS A 82 -4.20 10.24 0.61
CA CYS A 82 -3.17 11.28 0.60
C CYS A 82 -1.80 10.72 0.16
N ALA A 83 -1.42 9.55 0.66
CA ALA A 83 -0.15 8.93 0.32
C ALA A 83 -0.08 8.53 -1.16
N ILE A 84 -1.18 8.03 -1.74
CA ILE A 84 -1.25 7.73 -3.18
C ILE A 84 -1.07 9.01 -4.00
N CYS A 85 -1.79 10.08 -3.64
CA CYS A 85 -1.67 11.35 -4.31
C CYS A 85 -0.23 11.90 -4.23
N LEU A 86 0.40 11.88 -3.05
CA LEU A 86 1.76 12.37 -2.88
C LEU A 86 2.81 11.51 -3.58
N GLY A 87 2.70 10.18 -3.49
CA GLY A 87 3.64 9.25 -4.12
C GLY A 87 3.59 9.31 -5.65
N LEU A 88 2.44 9.67 -6.24
CA LEU A 88 2.28 9.88 -7.68
C LEU A 88 2.46 11.35 -8.11
N ALA A 89 3.22 12.13 -7.33
CA ALA A 89 3.53 13.54 -7.59
C ALA A 89 2.32 14.50 -7.69
N GLY A 90 1.21 14.15 -7.04
CA GLY A 90 0.05 15.02 -6.87
C GLY A 90 0.32 16.20 -5.94
N LYS A 91 -0.42 17.30 -6.15
CA LYS A 91 -0.26 18.54 -5.37
C LYS A 91 -0.84 18.40 -3.97
N THR A 92 -0.09 18.84 -2.95
CA THR A 92 -0.53 18.87 -1.53
C THR A 92 -1.79 19.72 -1.33
N SER A 93 -1.97 20.79 -2.12
CA SER A 93 -3.13 21.69 -2.04
C SER A 93 -4.47 21.02 -2.31
N THR A 94 -4.49 19.93 -3.09
CA THR A 94 -5.72 19.18 -3.40
C THR A 94 -6.19 18.28 -2.26
N LEU A 95 -5.31 17.96 -1.29
CA LEU A 95 -5.63 17.02 -0.22
C LEU A 95 -6.44 17.66 0.91
N GLY A 96 -6.44 19.00 1.04
CA GLY A 96 -7.23 19.73 2.05
C GLY A 96 -6.90 19.40 3.51
N ARG A 97 -5.80 18.67 3.76
CA ARG A 97 -5.39 18.23 5.12
C ARG A 97 -4.18 18.96 5.66
N ALA A 98 -3.20 19.27 4.80
CA ALA A 98 -1.96 19.89 5.20
C ALA A 98 -1.35 20.70 4.06
N SER A 99 -0.70 21.81 4.41
CA SER A 99 -0.08 22.73 3.47
C SER A 99 1.33 22.30 3.08
N GLU A 100 2.05 21.63 3.99
CA GLU A 100 3.47 21.30 3.81
C GLU A 100 3.71 19.79 3.86
N LEU A 101 4.74 19.31 3.15
CA LEU A 101 5.09 17.88 3.13
C LEU A 101 5.45 17.32 4.51
N LYS A 102 6.02 18.16 5.38
CA LYS A 102 6.41 17.79 6.76
C LYS A 102 5.22 17.36 7.61
N ASP A 103 4.03 17.89 7.34
CA ASP A 103 2.81 17.62 8.11
C ASP A 103 2.29 16.19 7.86
N PHE A 104 2.77 15.54 6.80
CA PHE A 104 2.48 14.14 6.51
C PHE A 104 3.40 13.16 7.24
N ILE A 105 4.46 13.65 7.89
CA ILE A 105 5.35 12.82 8.71
C ILE A 105 4.66 12.50 10.02
N LYS A 106 4.77 11.23 10.47
CA LYS A 106 4.22 10.82 11.76
C LYS A 106 4.85 11.66 12.89
N TYR A 107 4.03 12.11 13.83
CA TYR A 107 4.52 12.84 15.01
C TYR A 107 5.62 12.07 15.75
N GLY A 108 6.72 12.75 16.05
CA GLY A 108 7.89 12.16 16.68
C GLY A 108 8.80 11.34 15.74
N ALA A 109 8.60 11.42 14.42
CA ALA A 109 9.50 10.86 13.42
C ALA A 109 10.15 11.97 12.59
N ASP A 110 11.40 11.74 12.16
CA ASP A 110 12.15 12.72 11.35
C ASP A 110 11.86 12.59 9.85
N LYS A 111 11.43 11.40 9.41
CA LYS A 111 11.24 11.04 8.01
C LYS A 111 10.03 10.13 7.84
N ALA A 112 9.33 10.31 6.73
CA ALA A 112 8.30 9.39 6.25
C ALA A 112 8.71 8.82 4.89
N ARG A 113 8.21 7.62 4.57
CA ARG A 113 8.44 6.98 3.28
C ARG A 113 7.13 6.43 2.72
N ILE A 114 6.88 6.74 1.46
CA ILE A 114 5.81 6.18 0.64
C ILE A 114 6.51 5.34 -0.43
N GLU A 115 6.08 4.10 -0.61
CA GLU A 115 6.46 3.29 -1.75
C GLU A 115 5.19 2.86 -2.49
N ILE A 116 5.15 3.09 -3.80
CA ILE A 116 4.07 2.66 -4.67
C ILE A 116 4.66 1.77 -5.75
N GLU A 117 4.13 0.57 -5.86
CA GLU A 117 4.48 -0.37 -6.91
C GLU A 117 3.41 -0.34 -8.01
N LEU A 118 3.83 -0.09 -9.24
CA LEU A 118 2.98 -0.01 -10.42
C LEU A 118 3.26 -1.19 -11.36
N PHE A 119 2.19 -1.81 -11.84
CA PHE A 119 2.26 -2.93 -12.76
C PHE A 119 2.94 -2.52 -14.06
N ASN A 120 4.03 -3.21 -14.39
CA ASN A 120 4.73 -3.05 -15.66
C ASN A 120 4.51 -4.31 -16.49
N PRO A 121 3.69 -4.31 -17.57
CA PRO A 121 3.49 -5.50 -18.39
C PRO A 121 4.73 -5.88 -19.20
N HIS A 122 5.63 -4.93 -19.48
CA HIS A 122 6.76 -5.08 -20.39
C HIS A 122 8.04 -5.62 -19.75
N ASP A 123 8.12 -5.69 -18.42
CA ASP A 123 9.27 -6.21 -17.68
C ASP A 123 8.83 -7.30 -16.68
N VAL A 124 9.80 -8.07 -16.20
CA VAL A 124 9.69 -8.95 -15.03
C VAL A 124 9.48 -8.15 -13.76
N ARG A 125 10.01 -6.92 -13.68
CA ARG A 125 9.90 -6.05 -12.51
C ARG A 125 8.87 -4.94 -12.69
N ASN A 126 8.05 -4.75 -11.66
CA ASN A 126 7.15 -3.60 -11.56
C ASN A 126 7.94 -2.32 -11.29
N TYR A 127 7.36 -1.16 -11.65
CA TYR A 127 7.93 0.13 -11.29
C TYR A 127 7.73 0.37 -9.80
N ILE A 128 8.77 0.77 -9.08
CA ILE A 128 8.68 1.17 -7.67
C ILE A 128 9.04 2.64 -7.60
N ILE A 129 8.10 3.43 -7.10
CA ILE A 129 8.24 4.86 -6.82
C ILE A 129 8.34 5.03 -5.30
#